data_AF-A0A969EH02-F1
#
_entry.id   AF-A0A969EH02-F1
#
_cell.length_a   1.000
_cell.length_b   1.000
_cell.length_c   1.000
_cell.angle_alpha   90.00
_cell.angle_beta   90.00
_cell.angle_gamma   90.00
#
_symmetry.space_group_name_H-M   'P 1'
#
loop_
_entity.id
_entity.type
_entity.pdbx_description
1 polymer ?
#
loop_
_entity_poly.entity_id
_entity_poly.type
_entity_poly.pdbx_seq_one_letter_code
_entity_poly.pdbx_strand_id
1 'polypeptide(L)'
;MKDVKQKILNYCDFLWISQDIRLTSTWVVRLTYLFAICKILLSWPVSLNIVDISEFSQAKLYSFPLRWITERIELFLIVFIALMAFSIYRSSYLIKVIILLFGILYFRIHISIINGADAVVLALFSLAILLDPPKHYKPGSWPVFLSNSALLLARIHITTLYFVSGADKLLSAAWRSGKAIDYLSQIDYLFNPHLISIYPTHPIIHFVVAWVVILFELFFSWFGLNDFENLFFGPV
;
A
#
# COMPACT_ATOMS: atom_id res chain seq x y z
N MET A 1 -8.46 -37.46 0.88
CA MET A 1 -9.14 -36.20 0.51
C MET A 1 -10.09 -35.66 1.58
N LYS A 2 -10.94 -36.47 2.24
CA LYS A 2 -11.84 -35.98 3.31
C LYS A 2 -11.09 -35.37 4.52
N ASP A 3 -9.99 -35.98 4.96
CA ASP A 3 -9.18 -35.44 6.08
C ASP A 3 -8.48 -34.12 5.77
N VAL A 4 -8.01 -33.95 4.53
CA VAL A 4 -7.37 -32.69 4.11
C VAL A 4 -8.40 -31.56 4.10
N LYS A 5 -9.61 -31.83 3.60
CA LYS A 5 -10.71 -30.87 3.61
C LYS A 5 -11.11 -30.47 5.03
N GLN A 6 -11.16 -31.44 5.95
CA GLN A 6 -11.47 -31.20 7.36
C GLN A 6 -10.37 -30.42 8.08
N LYS A 7 -9.08 -30.71 7.83
CA LYS A 7 -7.96 -29.94 8.36
C LYS A 7 -7.96 -28.49 7.85
N ILE A 8 -8.24 -28.28 6.57
CA ILE A 8 -8.34 -26.92 5.99
C ILE A 8 -9.51 -26.15 6.61
N LEU A 9 -10.68 -26.78 6.78
CA LEU A 9 -11.84 -26.16 7.42
C LEU A 9 -11.55 -25.77 8.88
N ASN A 10 -10.98 -26.68 9.66
CA ASN A 10 -10.59 -26.40 11.05
C ASN A 10 -9.55 -25.27 11.14
N TYR A 11 -8.64 -25.16 10.16
CA TYR A 11 -7.63 -24.10 10.11
C TYR A 11 -8.22 -22.74 9.70
N CYS A 12 -9.14 -22.72 8.74
CA CYS A 12 -9.88 -21.51 8.35
C CYS A 12 -10.73 -20.96 9.50
N ASP A 13 -11.33 -21.85 10.29
CA ASP A 13 -12.08 -21.47 11.49
C ASP A 13 -11.12 -20.99 12.60
N PHE A 14 -9.97 -21.63 12.79
CA PHE A 14 -8.95 -21.24 13.77
C PHE A 14 -8.36 -19.84 13.52
N LEU A 15 -8.04 -19.50 12.26
CA LEU A 15 -7.48 -18.19 11.89
C LEU A 15 -8.48 -17.03 12.06
N TRP A 16 -9.78 -17.28 11.99
CA TRP A 16 -10.79 -16.22 12.09
C TRP A 16 -11.27 -16.00 13.53
N ILE A 17 -11.22 -17.03 14.38
CA ILE A 17 -11.75 -16.98 15.75
C ILE A 17 -10.86 -16.15 16.69
N SER A 18 -9.58 -15.91 16.39
CA SER A 18 -8.75 -15.06 17.24
C SER A 18 -9.07 -13.58 17.02
N GLN A 19 -9.53 -12.90 18.09
CA GLN A 19 -9.78 -11.46 18.08
C GLN A 19 -8.55 -10.65 17.61
N ASP A 20 -7.35 -11.19 17.83
CA ASP A 20 -6.08 -10.59 17.43
C ASP A 20 -5.96 -10.40 15.92
N ILE A 21 -6.35 -11.39 15.10
CA ILE A 21 -6.21 -11.31 13.63
C ILE A 21 -7.15 -10.24 13.05
N ARG A 22 -8.33 -10.08 13.63
CA ARG A 22 -9.27 -9.01 13.24
C ARG A 22 -8.74 -7.62 13.60
N LEU A 23 -8.12 -7.49 14.77
CA LEU A 23 -7.48 -6.26 15.18
C LEU A 23 -6.33 -5.92 14.22
N THR A 24 -5.46 -6.88 13.92
CA THR A 24 -4.32 -6.72 13.01
C THR A 24 -4.77 -6.30 11.61
N SER A 25 -5.75 -6.99 11.01
CA SER A 25 -6.26 -6.64 9.67
C SER A 25 -6.85 -5.22 9.62
N THR A 26 -7.58 -4.82 10.66
CA THR A 26 -8.10 -3.45 10.78
C THR A 26 -6.97 -2.42 10.86
N TRP A 27 -5.92 -2.69 11.64
CA TRP A 27 -4.75 -1.82 11.74
C TRP A 27 -3.98 -1.74 10.42
N VAL A 28 -3.79 -2.85 9.72
CA VAL A 28 -3.13 -2.88 8.40
C VAL A 28 -3.87 -1.96 7.42
N VAL A 29 -5.20 -2.04 7.36
CA VAL A 29 -6.02 -1.18 6.50
C VAL A 29 -5.89 0.29 6.91
N ARG A 30 -5.99 0.61 8.20
CA ARG A 30 -5.85 1.98 8.71
C ARG A 30 -4.47 2.58 8.44
N LEU A 31 -3.41 1.80 8.65
CA LEU A 31 -2.04 2.21 8.39
C LEU A 31 -1.79 2.41 6.89
N THR A 32 -2.40 1.59 6.04
CA THR A 32 -2.35 1.77 4.57
C THR A 32 -2.97 3.11 4.18
N TYR A 33 -4.13 3.47 4.75
CA TYR A 33 -4.75 4.78 4.49
C TYR A 33 -3.92 5.94 5.03
N LEU A 34 -3.37 5.82 6.24
CA LEU A 34 -2.51 6.84 6.82
C LEU A 34 -1.27 7.06 5.95
N PHE A 35 -0.62 5.98 5.52
CA PHE A 35 0.54 6.02 4.63
C PHE A 35 0.19 6.71 3.30
N ALA A 36 -0.93 6.34 2.68
CA ALA A 36 -1.38 6.95 1.43
C ALA A 36 -1.69 8.45 1.59
N ILE A 37 -2.32 8.87 2.69
CA ILE A 37 -2.55 10.28 3.01
C ILE A 37 -1.22 11.03 3.12
N CYS A 38 -0.28 10.53 3.92
CA CYS A 38 1.04 11.14 4.07
C CYS A 38 1.72 11.25 2.70
N LYS A 39 1.70 10.19 1.90
CA LYS A 39 2.27 10.21 0.55
C LYS A 39 1.66 11.30 -0.32
N ILE A 40 0.34 11.39 -0.41
CA ILE A 40 -0.35 12.39 -1.25
C ILE A 40 -0.03 13.82 -0.78
N LEU A 41 0.02 14.07 0.52
CA LEU A 41 0.36 15.38 1.08
C LEU A 41 1.81 15.78 0.73
N LEU A 42 2.74 14.82 0.79
CA LEU A 42 4.14 15.03 0.46
C LEU A 42 4.34 15.23 -1.06
N SER A 43 3.65 14.46 -1.89
CA SER A 43 3.72 14.54 -3.35
C SER A 43 2.71 15.51 -3.96
N TRP A 44 2.11 16.39 -3.16
CA TRP A 44 1.06 17.31 -3.62
C TRP A 44 1.53 18.18 -4.79
N PRO A 45 2.68 18.89 -4.72
CA PRO A 45 3.12 19.76 -5.82
C PRO A 45 3.44 18.96 -7.09
N VAL A 46 3.98 17.76 -6.93
CA VAL A 46 4.27 16.84 -8.05
C VAL A 46 2.99 16.45 -8.77
N SER A 47 1.91 16.22 -8.02
CA SER A 47 0.59 15.88 -8.59
C SER A 47 0.04 17.01 -9.46
N LEU A 48 0.24 18.28 -9.05
CA LEU A 48 -0.18 19.46 -9.83
C LEU A 48 0.64 19.57 -11.12
N ASN A 49 1.97 19.50 -11.01
CA ASN A 49 2.87 19.64 -12.15
C ASN A 49 2.66 18.56 -13.22
N ILE A 50 2.36 17.31 -12.82
CA ILE A 50 2.10 16.22 -13.77
C ILE A 50 0.88 16.53 -14.63
N VAL A 51 -0.18 17.07 -14.02
CA VAL A 51 -1.40 17.42 -14.74
C VAL A 51 -1.15 18.54 -15.75
N ASP A 52 -0.32 19.52 -15.40
CA ASP A 52 0.04 20.62 -16.31
C ASP A 52 0.86 20.16 -17.53
N ILE A 53 1.70 19.13 -17.35
CA ILE A 53 2.59 18.60 -18.41
C ILE A 53 1.89 17.52 -19.26
N SER A 54 0.88 16.85 -18.70
CA SER A 54 0.25 15.71 -19.38
C SER A 54 -0.76 16.15 -20.42
N GLU A 55 -0.42 15.93 -21.69
CA GLU A 55 -1.37 16.01 -22.79
C GLU A 55 -2.34 14.82 -22.72
N PHE A 56 -3.36 14.90 -21.86
CA PHE A 56 -4.46 13.94 -21.86
C PHE A 56 -5.25 14.08 -23.17
N SER A 57 -4.83 13.31 -24.19
CA SER A 57 -5.49 13.21 -25.50
C SER A 57 -7.01 13.04 -25.35
N GLN A 58 -7.77 13.95 -25.96
CA GLN A 58 -9.22 14.11 -25.85
C GLN A 58 -10.06 12.92 -26.40
N ALA A 59 -9.45 11.81 -26.81
CA ALA A 59 -10.05 10.94 -27.81
C ALA A 59 -10.94 9.76 -27.32
N LYS A 60 -11.29 9.59 -26.03
CA LYS A 60 -12.17 8.46 -25.62
C LYS A 60 -13.15 8.81 -24.50
N LEU A 61 -14.41 8.42 -24.67
CA LEU A 61 -15.52 8.57 -23.69
C LEU A 61 -15.19 8.05 -22.28
N TYR A 62 -14.29 7.07 -22.17
CA TYR A 62 -13.76 6.54 -20.90
C TYR A 62 -12.84 7.53 -20.15
N SER A 63 -12.55 8.70 -20.72
CA SER A 63 -11.73 9.74 -20.10
C SER A 63 -12.53 10.72 -19.23
N PHE A 64 -13.87 10.68 -19.18
CA PHE A 64 -14.64 11.66 -18.41
C PHE A 64 -14.20 11.81 -16.94
N PRO A 65 -14.11 10.73 -16.12
CA PRO A 65 -13.64 10.88 -14.75
C PRO A 65 -12.19 11.36 -14.69
N LEU A 66 -11.35 10.94 -15.63
CA LEU A 66 -9.96 11.35 -15.70
C LEU A 66 -9.83 12.85 -16.04
N ARG A 67 -10.64 13.35 -16.98
CA ARG A 67 -10.70 14.74 -17.41
C ARG A 67 -11.21 15.65 -16.29
N TRP A 68 -12.26 15.23 -15.60
CA TRP A 68 -12.76 15.98 -14.44
C TRP A 68 -11.68 16.09 -13.36
N ILE A 69 -10.95 15.00 -13.11
CA ILE A 69 -9.85 15.02 -12.14
C ILE A 69 -8.72 15.94 -12.61
N THR A 70 -8.31 15.89 -13.87
CA THR A 70 -7.23 16.78 -14.37
C THR A 70 -7.64 18.25 -14.28
N GLU A 71 -8.90 18.58 -14.59
CA GLU A 71 -9.38 19.97 -14.49
C GLU A 71 -9.55 20.45 -13.03
N ARG A 72 -9.66 19.52 -12.07
CA ARG A 72 -9.96 19.80 -10.64
C ARG A 72 -9.13 18.94 -9.71
N ILE A 73 -7.83 18.82 -9.98
CA ILE A 73 -6.95 17.87 -9.28
C ILE A 73 -6.90 18.14 -7.77
N GLU A 74 -6.85 19.40 -7.36
CA GLU A 74 -6.86 19.78 -5.94
C GLU A 74 -8.11 19.26 -5.23
N LEU A 75 -9.29 19.49 -5.80
CA LEU A 75 -10.55 19.02 -5.23
C LEU A 75 -10.59 17.49 -5.14
N PHE A 76 -10.11 16.81 -6.18
CA PHE A 76 -9.99 15.35 -6.16
C PHE A 76 -9.08 14.86 -5.02
N LEU A 77 -7.90 15.46 -4.84
CA LEU A 77 -6.97 15.09 -3.77
C LEU A 77 -7.56 15.38 -2.38
N ILE A 78 -8.23 16.52 -2.18
CA ILE A 78 -8.91 16.85 -0.91
C ILE A 78 -9.97 15.79 -0.59
N VAL A 79 -10.85 15.48 -1.55
CA VAL A 79 -11.91 14.48 -1.38
C VAL A 79 -11.30 13.11 -1.10
N PHE A 80 -10.22 12.75 -1.79
CA PHE A 80 -9.58 11.45 -1.61
C PHE A 80 -8.97 11.31 -0.21
N ILE A 81 -8.23 12.32 0.25
CA ILE A 81 -7.70 12.39 1.62
C ILE A 81 -8.84 12.33 2.64
N ALA A 82 -9.91 13.09 2.45
CA ALA A 82 -11.05 13.11 3.36
C ALA A 82 -11.72 11.73 3.47
N LEU A 83 -11.89 11.01 2.36
CA LEU A 83 -12.42 9.64 2.34
C LEU A 83 -11.53 8.67 3.12
N MET A 84 -10.21 8.73 2.90
CA MET A 84 -9.25 7.89 3.63
C MET A 84 -9.22 8.23 5.12
N ALA A 85 -9.19 9.52 5.48
CA ALA A 85 -9.20 9.97 6.87
C ALA A 85 -10.47 9.55 7.60
N PHE A 86 -11.63 9.70 6.95
CA PHE A 86 -12.90 9.19 7.48
C PHE A 86 -12.87 7.68 7.66
N SER A 87 -12.30 6.94 6.70
CA SER A 87 -12.19 5.48 6.78
C SER A 87 -11.23 4.98 7.86
N ILE A 88 -10.30 5.81 8.37
CA ILE A 88 -9.48 5.45 9.54
C ILE A 88 -10.38 5.31 10.77
N TYR A 89 -11.30 6.25 10.97
CA TYR A 89 -12.24 6.22 12.09
C TYR A 89 -13.36 5.19 11.87
N ARG A 90 -14.03 5.28 10.72
CA ARG A 90 -15.18 4.44 10.37
C ARG A 90 -15.05 3.92 8.95
N SER A 91 -14.61 2.67 8.84
CA SER A 91 -14.55 1.99 7.56
C SER A 91 -15.83 1.23 7.27
N SER A 92 -16.36 1.37 6.05
CA SER A 92 -17.47 0.57 5.53
C SER A 92 -17.06 -0.01 4.18
N TYR A 93 -17.65 -1.14 3.79
CA TYR A 93 -17.36 -1.79 2.51
C TYR A 93 -17.47 -0.80 1.33
N LEU A 94 -18.56 -0.02 1.28
CA LEU A 94 -18.79 0.98 0.24
C LEU A 94 -17.67 2.03 0.17
N ILE A 95 -17.22 2.53 1.33
CA ILE A 95 -16.14 3.52 1.39
C ILE A 95 -14.83 2.92 0.86
N LYS A 96 -14.53 1.65 1.17
CA LYS A 96 -13.32 0.98 0.66
C LYS A 96 -13.35 0.81 -0.85
N VAL A 97 -14.51 0.46 -1.41
CA VAL A 97 -14.70 0.39 -2.87
C VAL A 97 -14.48 1.77 -3.51
N ILE A 98 -15.03 2.83 -2.92
CA ILE A 98 -14.82 4.20 -3.42
C ILE A 98 -13.34 4.59 -3.31
N ILE A 99 -12.67 4.28 -2.20
CA ILE A 99 -11.22 4.52 -2.03
C ILE A 99 -10.42 3.76 -3.09
N LEU A 100 -10.75 2.50 -3.40
CA LEU A 100 -10.09 1.76 -4.47
C LEU A 100 -10.27 2.44 -5.83
N LEU A 101 -11.50 2.87 -6.16
CA LEU A 101 -11.77 3.57 -7.43
C LEU A 101 -10.97 4.87 -7.53
N PHE A 102 -10.95 5.67 -6.46
CA PHE A 102 -10.11 6.87 -6.40
C PHE A 102 -8.61 6.52 -6.49
N GLY A 103 -8.17 5.44 -5.85
CA GLY A 103 -6.80 4.93 -5.94
C GLY A 103 -6.40 4.55 -7.37
N ILE A 104 -7.28 3.89 -8.12
CA ILE A 104 -7.05 3.56 -9.54
C ILE A 104 -6.90 4.83 -10.37
N LEU A 105 -7.77 5.84 -10.13
CA LEU A 105 -7.72 7.11 -10.86
C LEU A 105 -6.46 7.91 -10.52
N TYR A 106 -6.11 8.00 -9.24
CA TYR A 106 -4.86 8.62 -8.78
C TYR A 106 -3.64 7.94 -9.41
N PHE A 107 -3.61 6.60 -9.38
CA PHE A 107 -2.55 5.80 -9.99
C PHE A 107 -2.46 6.05 -11.50
N ARG A 108 -3.60 6.19 -12.19
CA ARG A 108 -3.60 6.44 -13.63
C ARG A 108 -2.97 7.79 -13.99
N ILE A 109 -3.17 8.82 -13.17
CA ILE A 109 -2.58 10.16 -13.39
C ILE A 109 -1.07 10.11 -13.19
N HIS A 110 -0.59 9.34 -12.22
CA HIS A 110 0.80 9.30 -11.81
C HIS A 110 1.64 8.24 -12.55
N ILE A 111 1.10 7.61 -13.60
CA ILE A 111 1.70 6.41 -14.21
C ILE A 111 3.13 6.64 -14.71
N SER A 112 3.49 7.87 -15.06
CA SER A 112 4.83 8.27 -15.51
C SER A 112 5.88 8.31 -14.41
N ILE A 113 5.47 8.44 -13.14
CA ILE A 113 6.38 8.57 -11.98
C ILE A 113 6.15 7.50 -10.91
N ILE A 114 5.21 6.61 -11.15
CA ILE A 114 4.86 5.51 -10.25
C ILE A 114 6.02 4.53 -10.13
N ASN A 115 6.21 4.04 -8.91
CA ASN A 115 7.14 2.96 -8.62
C ASN A 115 6.41 1.69 -8.14
N GLY A 116 7.17 0.64 -7.82
CA GLY A 116 6.59 -0.61 -7.31
C GLY A 116 5.80 -0.44 -6.00
N ALA A 117 6.17 0.53 -5.15
CA ALA A 117 5.46 0.78 -3.89
C ALA A 117 4.06 1.35 -4.12
N ASP A 118 3.86 2.19 -5.16
CA ASP A 118 2.52 2.67 -5.56
C ASP A 118 1.58 1.54 -5.98
N ALA A 119 2.10 0.60 -6.78
CA ALA A 119 1.31 -0.55 -7.22
C ALA A 119 0.86 -1.40 -6.03
N VAL A 120 1.66 -1.43 -4.98
CA VAL A 120 1.36 -2.19 -3.76
C VAL A 120 0.34 -1.47 -2.92
N VAL A 121 0.44 -0.15 -2.74
CA VAL A 121 -0.62 0.61 -2.05
C VAL A 121 -1.96 0.36 -2.73
N LEU A 122 -1.99 0.35 -4.07
CA LEU A 122 -3.19 0.02 -4.83
C LEU A 122 -3.66 -1.43 -4.61
N ALA A 123 -2.73 -2.40 -4.57
CA ALA A 123 -3.06 -3.78 -4.23
C ALA A 123 -3.62 -3.90 -2.80
N LEU A 124 -3.06 -3.17 -1.84
CA LEU A 124 -3.55 -3.13 -0.45
C LEU A 124 -4.93 -2.49 -0.36
N PHE A 125 -5.26 -1.48 -1.17
CA PHE A 125 -6.64 -0.97 -1.29
C PHE A 125 -7.60 -2.05 -1.79
N SER A 126 -7.18 -2.86 -2.77
CA SER A 126 -8.02 -3.96 -3.26
C SER A 126 -8.24 -5.03 -2.19
N LEU A 127 -7.20 -5.37 -1.43
CA LEU A 127 -7.27 -6.34 -0.34
C LEU A 127 -8.05 -5.79 0.86
N ALA A 128 -8.04 -4.49 1.13
CA ALA A 128 -8.76 -3.86 2.22
C ALA A 128 -10.28 -4.13 2.16
N ILE A 129 -10.83 -4.30 0.96
CA ILE A 129 -12.23 -4.66 0.72
C ILE A 129 -12.54 -6.04 1.31
N LEU A 130 -11.59 -6.98 1.20
CA LEU A 130 -11.73 -8.38 1.60
C LEU A 130 -11.30 -8.64 3.06
N LEU A 131 -10.42 -7.81 3.61
CA LEU A 131 -9.82 -7.98 4.94
C LEU A 131 -10.74 -7.69 6.13
N ASP A 132 -11.98 -7.23 5.91
CA ASP A 132 -12.92 -6.86 6.98
C ASP A 132 -14.31 -7.44 6.71
N PRO A 133 -14.50 -8.74 6.93
CA PRO A 133 -15.78 -9.38 6.74
C PRO A 133 -16.77 -8.87 7.81
N PRO A 134 -18.04 -8.59 7.44
CA PRO A 134 -19.12 -8.30 8.37
C PRO A 134 -19.16 -9.17 9.63
N LYS A 135 -19.57 -8.57 10.76
CA LYS A 135 -19.54 -9.15 12.12
C LYS A 135 -20.33 -10.45 12.33
N HIS A 136 -21.16 -10.87 11.37
CA HIS A 136 -22.18 -11.91 11.58
C HIS A 136 -22.05 -13.12 10.64
N TYR A 137 -20.85 -13.40 10.12
CA TYR A 137 -20.68 -14.60 9.31
C TYR A 137 -20.58 -15.88 10.12
N LYS A 138 -21.15 -16.96 9.57
CA LYS A 138 -21.01 -18.29 10.12
C LYS A 138 -19.59 -18.82 9.87
N PRO A 139 -18.98 -19.53 10.82
CA PRO A 139 -17.75 -20.30 10.58
C PRO A 139 -17.89 -21.18 9.33
N GLY A 140 -16.79 -21.36 8.58
CA GLY A 140 -16.77 -22.10 7.32
C GLY A 140 -17.53 -21.46 6.14
N SER A 141 -18.06 -20.25 6.27
CA SER A 141 -18.76 -19.56 5.16
C SER A 141 -17.79 -18.99 4.11
N TRP A 142 -18.27 -18.85 2.88
CA TRP A 142 -17.48 -18.32 1.76
C TRP A 142 -16.82 -16.94 2.04
N PRO A 143 -17.49 -15.99 2.72
CA PRO A 143 -16.87 -14.71 3.07
C PRO A 143 -15.70 -14.83 4.05
N VAL A 144 -15.76 -15.78 4.99
CA VAL A 144 -14.65 -16.07 5.91
C VAL A 144 -13.47 -16.66 5.14
N PHE A 145 -13.74 -17.60 4.23
CA PHE A 145 -12.73 -18.16 3.33
C PHE A 145 -12.03 -17.06 2.50
N LEU A 146 -12.81 -16.18 1.86
CA LEU A 146 -12.27 -15.07 1.07
C LEU A 146 -11.44 -14.09 1.91
N SER A 147 -11.89 -13.75 3.12
CA SER A 147 -11.13 -12.88 4.03
C SER A 147 -9.81 -13.52 4.45
N ASN A 148 -9.80 -14.81 4.77
CA ASN A 148 -8.58 -15.52 5.15
C ASN A 148 -7.62 -15.64 3.97
N SER A 149 -8.12 -15.93 2.77
CA SER A 149 -7.32 -15.90 1.54
C SER A 149 -6.74 -14.51 1.27
N ALA A 150 -7.52 -13.45 1.47
CA ALA A 150 -7.04 -12.08 1.30
C ALA A 150 -5.95 -11.72 2.33
N LEU A 151 -6.07 -12.17 3.58
CA LEU A 151 -5.03 -12.00 4.60
C LEU A 151 -3.74 -12.74 4.22
N LEU A 152 -3.86 -13.97 3.76
CA LEU A 152 -2.72 -14.76 3.30
C LEU A 152 -2.04 -14.10 2.09
N LEU A 153 -2.83 -13.68 1.11
CA LEU A 153 -2.34 -12.96 -0.07
C LEU A 153 -1.69 -11.64 0.33
N ALA A 154 -2.27 -10.88 1.26
CA ALA A 154 -1.67 -9.65 1.77
C ALA A 154 -0.29 -9.93 2.38
N ARG A 155 -0.17 -10.95 3.24
CA ARG A 155 1.11 -11.35 3.83
C ARG A 155 2.14 -11.73 2.77
N ILE A 156 1.78 -12.64 1.85
CA ILE A 156 2.68 -13.08 0.78
C ILE A 156 3.10 -11.89 -0.09
N HIS A 157 2.15 -11.03 -0.47
CA HIS A 157 2.40 -9.90 -1.36
C HIS A 157 3.32 -8.87 -0.70
N ILE A 158 3.08 -8.55 0.57
CA ILE A 158 3.94 -7.66 1.36
C ILE A 158 5.34 -8.28 1.47
N THR A 159 5.48 -9.51 1.95
CA THR A 159 6.79 -10.17 2.10
C THR A 159 7.56 -10.24 0.78
N THR A 160 6.88 -10.61 -0.32
CA THR A 160 7.51 -10.72 -1.65
C THR A 160 7.96 -9.36 -2.16
N LEU A 161 7.15 -8.33 -2.00
CA LEU A 161 7.50 -6.96 -2.39
C LEU A 161 8.71 -6.48 -1.61
N TYR A 162 8.68 -6.60 -0.29
CA TYR A 162 9.78 -6.15 0.56
C TYR A 162 11.09 -6.87 0.19
N PHE A 163 11.00 -8.16 -0.15
CA PHE A 163 12.14 -8.95 -0.61
C PHE A 163 12.65 -8.45 -1.96
N VAL A 164 11.77 -8.30 -2.95
CA VAL A 164 12.12 -7.84 -4.30
C VAL A 164 12.64 -6.40 -4.27
N SER A 165 12.04 -5.52 -3.47
CA SER A 165 12.48 -4.11 -3.30
C SER A 165 13.86 -4.03 -2.66
N GLY A 166 14.08 -4.75 -1.56
CA GLY A 166 15.39 -4.80 -0.92
C GLY A 166 16.46 -5.38 -1.85
N ALA A 167 16.14 -6.47 -2.56
CA ALA A 167 17.04 -7.09 -3.52
C ALA A 167 17.33 -6.16 -4.72
N ASP A 168 16.32 -5.52 -5.30
CA ASP A 168 16.50 -4.60 -6.43
C ASP A 168 17.37 -3.39 -6.04
N LYS A 169 17.18 -2.83 -4.84
CA LYS A 169 18.04 -1.74 -4.35
C LYS A 169 19.51 -2.18 -4.24
N LEU A 170 19.78 -3.38 -3.72
CA LEU A 170 21.15 -3.93 -3.66
C LEU A 170 21.74 -4.27 -5.03
N LEU A 171 20.91 -4.68 -5.98
CA LEU A 171 21.33 -5.15 -7.30
C LEU A 171 21.42 -4.02 -8.34
N SER A 172 20.68 -2.92 -8.14
CA SER A 172 20.61 -1.83 -9.10
C SER A 172 21.95 -1.12 -9.28
N ALA A 173 22.22 -0.70 -10.52
CA ALA A 173 23.41 0.06 -10.87
C ALA A 173 23.49 1.41 -10.13
N ALA A 174 22.35 2.01 -9.78
CA ALA A 174 22.28 3.32 -9.14
C ALA A 174 22.90 3.33 -7.73
N TRP A 175 22.65 2.28 -6.94
CA TRP A 175 23.26 2.13 -5.61
C TRP A 175 24.74 1.77 -5.69
N ARG A 176 25.12 0.94 -6.68
CA ARG A 176 26.53 0.55 -6.91
C ARG A 176 27.40 1.69 -7.44
N SER A 177 26.84 2.58 -8.24
CA SER A 177 27.56 3.70 -8.86
C SER A 177 27.53 4.98 -8.02
N GLY A 178 26.94 4.96 -6.81
CA GLY A 178 26.79 6.14 -5.95
C GLY A 178 25.71 7.15 -6.40
N LYS A 179 25.08 6.97 -7.57
CA LYS A 179 24.03 7.88 -8.09
C LYS A 179 22.81 7.96 -7.17
N ALA A 180 22.51 6.89 -6.45
CA ALA A 180 21.46 6.90 -5.43
C ALA A 180 21.74 7.92 -4.32
N ILE A 181 23.01 8.13 -3.96
CA ILE A 181 23.42 9.12 -2.95
C ILE A 181 23.18 10.54 -3.49
N ASP A 182 23.50 10.77 -4.76
CA ASP A 182 23.22 12.06 -5.42
C ASP A 182 21.71 12.35 -5.43
N TYR A 183 20.87 11.36 -5.77
CA TYR A 183 19.41 11.52 -5.72
C TYR A 183 18.88 11.78 -4.31
N LEU A 184 19.42 11.10 -3.29
CA LEU A 184 19.06 11.33 -1.89
C LEU A 184 19.48 12.74 -1.42
N SER A 185 20.59 13.26 -1.94
CA SER A 185 21.04 14.63 -1.63
C SER A 185 20.11 15.71 -2.20
N GLN A 186 19.29 15.35 -3.20
CA GLN A 186 18.34 16.24 -3.89
C GLN A 186 16.89 15.98 -3.51
N ILE A 187 16.62 15.14 -2.51
CA ILE A 187 15.24 14.73 -2.16
C ILE A 187 14.37 15.91 -1.71
N ASP A 188 15.00 16.97 -1.19
CA ASP A 188 14.33 18.19 -0.74
C ASP A 188 13.56 18.88 -1.88
N TYR A 189 14.00 18.74 -3.13
CA TYR A 189 13.30 19.29 -4.30
C TYR A 189 12.00 18.55 -4.65
N LEU A 190 11.84 17.32 -4.14
CA LEU A 190 10.64 16.50 -4.36
C LEU A 190 9.63 16.63 -3.22
N PHE A 191 10.01 17.30 -2.12
CA PHE A 191 9.17 17.46 -0.95
C PHE A 191 8.23 18.66 -1.08
N ASN A 192 7.07 18.58 -0.43
CA ASN A 192 6.17 19.71 -0.34
C ASN A 192 6.89 20.88 0.40
N PRO A 193 7.07 22.06 -0.24
CA PRO A 193 7.83 23.15 0.35
C PRO A 193 7.20 23.69 1.64
N HIS A 194 5.88 23.52 1.81
CA HIS A 194 5.18 23.91 3.03
C HIS A 194 5.45 22.96 4.22
N LEU A 195 6.03 21.78 3.97
CA LEU A 195 6.36 20.77 4.98
C LEU A 195 7.88 20.63 5.21
N ILE A 196 8.71 21.35 4.45
CA ILE A 196 10.18 21.32 4.57
C ILE A 196 10.65 21.68 5.98
N SER A 197 9.96 22.58 6.69
CA SER A 197 10.34 22.99 8.05
C SER A 197 10.27 21.87 9.09
N ILE A 198 9.55 20.79 8.79
CA ILE A 198 9.36 19.62 9.68
C ILE A 198 10.31 18.48 9.28
N TYR A 199 10.90 18.55 8.08
CA TYR A 199 11.77 17.51 7.54
C TYR A 199 13.25 17.85 7.74
N PRO A 200 14.08 16.92 8.23
CA PRO A 200 15.50 17.16 8.40
C PRO A 200 16.21 17.17 7.03
N THR A 201 16.57 18.35 6.53
CA THR A 201 17.21 18.55 5.20
C THR A 201 18.69 18.16 5.13
N HIS A 202 19.22 17.49 6.16
CA HIS A 202 20.64 17.17 6.20
C HIS A 202 20.92 15.90 5.38
N PRO A 203 21.83 15.93 4.38
CA PRO A 203 22.08 14.79 3.49
C PRO A 203 22.47 13.49 4.23
N ILE A 204 23.22 13.61 5.33
CA ILE A 204 23.57 12.48 6.20
C ILE A 204 22.31 11.80 6.77
N ILE A 205 21.30 12.58 7.16
CA ILE A 205 20.05 12.04 7.69
C ILE A 205 19.30 11.28 6.59
N HIS A 206 19.24 11.83 5.37
CA HIS A 206 18.63 11.12 4.23
C HIS A 206 19.33 9.80 3.94
N PHE A 207 20.67 9.80 3.97
CA PHE A 207 21.47 8.60 3.77
C PHE A 207 21.20 7.54 4.84
N VAL A 208 21.23 7.92 6.12
CA VAL A 208 20.95 7.01 7.24
C VAL A 208 19.53 6.45 7.14
N VAL A 209 18.53 7.30 6.89
CA VAL A 209 17.13 6.88 6.74
C VAL A 209 16.98 5.91 5.56
N ALA A 210 17.61 6.18 4.42
CA ALA A 210 17.54 5.30 3.27
C ALA A 210 18.13 3.91 3.56
N TRP A 211 19.26 3.83 4.27
CA TRP A 211 19.84 2.55 4.70
C TRP A 211 19.00 1.82 5.74
N VAL A 212 18.43 2.54 6.71
CA VAL A 212 17.49 1.96 7.68
C VAL A 212 16.29 1.34 6.96
N VAL A 213 15.76 2.02 5.95
CA VAL A 213 14.67 1.50 5.11
C VAL A 213 15.14 0.25 4.35
N ILE A 214 16.28 0.26 3.67
CA ILE A 214 16.79 -0.92 2.94
C ILE A 214 16.97 -2.12 3.87
N LEU A 215 17.61 -1.91 5.03
CA LEU A 215 17.82 -2.97 6.01
C LEU A 215 16.48 -3.50 6.52
N PHE A 216 15.55 -2.59 6.85
CA PHE A 216 14.19 -2.98 7.22
C PHE A 216 13.53 -3.83 6.14
N GLU A 217 13.60 -3.43 4.86
CA GLU A 217 12.96 -4.17 3.77
C GLU A 217 13.51 -5.61 3.62
N LEU A 218 14.83 -5.77 3.76
CA LEU A 218 15.50 -7.07 3.70
C LEU A 218 15.15 -7.94 4.92
N PHE A 219 15.24 -7.39 6.12
CA PHE A 219 14.98 -8.13 7.36
C PHE A 219 13.49 -8.45 7.55
N PHE A 220 12.59 -7.55 7.17
CA PHE A 220 11.15 -7.77 7.26
C PHE A 220 10.74 -9.02 6.48
N SER A 221 11.32 -9.20 5.31
CA SER A 221 11.08 -10.37 4.46
C SER A 221 11.51 -11.68 5.13
N TRP A 222 12.66 -11.66 5.79
CA TRP A 222 13.19 -12.80 6.54
C TRP A 222 12.29 -13.20 7.71
N PHE A 223 11.85 -12.23 8.52
CA PHE A 223 10.93 -12.50 9.63
C PHE A 223 9.56 -12.98 9.15
N GLY A 224 9.03 -12.38 8.08
CA GLY A 224 7.76 -12.80 7.48
C GLY A 224 7.79 -14.21 6.89
N LEU A 225 8.92 -14.65 6.35
CA LEU A 225 9.13 -16.02 5.85
C LEU A 225 9.20 -17.05 6.98
N ASN A 226 9.94 -16.77 8.06
CA ASN A 226 10.04 -17.68 9.21
C ASN A 226 8.69 -17.86 9.91
N ASP A 227 7.92 -16.79 10.07
CA ASP A 227 6.56 -16.90 10.60
C ASP A 227 5.65 -17.73 9.69
N PHE A 228 5.84 -17.64 8.36
CA PHE A 228 5.10 -18.45 7.39
C PHE A 228 5.47 -19.94 7.50
N GLU A 229 6.75 -20.27 7.59
CA GLU A 229 7.21 -21.65 7.76
C GLU A 229 6.66 -22.25 9.07
N ASN A 230 6.78 -21.53 10.19
CA ASN A 230 6.22 -21.96 11.47
C ASN A 230 4.68 -22.14 11.42
N LEU A 231 3.98 -21.34 10.60
CA LEU A 231 2.52 -21.43 10.46
C LEU A 231 2.06 -22.66 9.66
N PHE A 232 2.85 -23.10 8.67
CA PHE A 232 2.48 -24.17 7.73
C PHE A 232 3.11 -25.52 8.06
N PHE A 233 4.30 -25.53 8.65
CA PHE A 233 5.05 -26.74 8.97
C PHE A 233 5.11 -27.04 10.47
N GLY A 234 4.61 -26.13 11.31
CA GLY A 234 4.72 -26.21 12.77
C GLY A 234 6.10 -25.78 13.26
N PRO A 235 6.28 -25.55 14.58
CA PRO A 235 7.61 -25.34 15.13
C PRO A 235 8.43 -26.62 14.90
N VAL A 236 9.56 -26.49 14.21
CA VAL A 236 10.56 -27.56 14.07
C VAL A 236 11.27 -27.79 15.40
#